data_AF-A0A4R4PA80-F1
#
_entry.id   AF-A0A4R4PA80-F1
#
_cell.length_a   1.000
_cell.length_b   1.000
_cell.length_c   1.000
_cell.angle_alpha   90.00
_cell.angle_beta   90.00
_cell.angle_gamma   90.00
#
_symmetry.space_group_name_H-M   'P 1'
#
loop_
_entity.id
_entity.type
_entity.pdbx_description
1 polymer ?
#
loop_
_entity_poly.entity_id
_entity_poly.type
_entity_poly.pdbx_seq_one_letter_code
_entity_poly.pdbx_strand_id
1 'polypeptide(L)'
;MNRKRSAAAAGQAWQIYSETLQPDAPGLWTRMRAVPRMLKAVLRGQYKGMSFGTLGLLALGLVYIVSPIDAIPDMIPIAGIADDTGLALWLAAVLVRSAGDFVTWERGGRPTVIVGEPVD
;
A
#
# COMPACT_ATOMS: atom_id res chain seq x y z
N MET A 1 35.21 -26.57 -1.85
CA MET A 1 34.72 -26.35 -0.47
C MET A 1 34.41 -24.87 -0.26
N ASN A 2 33.13 -24.58 0.01
CA ASN A 2 32.41 -23.32 0.34
C ASN A 2 33.14 -21.95 0.44
N ARG A 3 32.66 -20.97 -0.35
CA ARG A 3 32.61 -19.55 0.06
C ARG A 3 31.21 -18.95 -0.18
N LYS A 4 30.48 -18.84 0.93
CA LYS A 4 29.53 -17.78 1.34
C LYS A 4 28.59 -17.22 0.26
N ARG A 5 27.46 -17.90 0.09
CA ARG A 5 26.22 -17.42 -0.58
C ARG A 5 25.46 -16.39 0.25
N SER A 6 26.11 -15.31 0.68
CA SER A 6 25.49 -14.30 1.56
C SER A 6 25.74 -12.89 1.06
N ALA A 7 25.42 -12.63 -0.21
CA ALA A 7 25.46 -11.29 -0.80
C ALA A 7 24.38 -11.07 -1.89
N ALA A 8 23.51 -12.06 -2.16
CA ALA A 8 22.49 -11.96 -3.21
C ALA A 8 21.28 -11.11 -2.81
N ALA A 9 20.92 -11.10 -1.53
CA ALA A 9 19.72 -10.38 -1.05
C ALA A 9 19.90 -8.85 -1.05
N ALA A 10 21.11 -8.36 -0.74
CA ALA A 10 21.39 -6.92 -0.70
C ALA A 10 21.47 -6.32 -2.11
N GLY A 11 21.99 -7.05 -3.11
CA GLY A 11 22.07 -6.58 -4.50
C GLY A 11 20.70 -6.42 -5.18
N GLN A 12 19.73 -7.27 -4.84
CA GLN A 12 18.36 -7.16 -5.37
C GLN A 12 17.60 -5.97 -4.77
N ALA A 13 17.88 -5.61 -3.51
CA ALA A 13 17.25 -4.47 -2.84
C ALA A 13 17.69 -3.12 -3.43
N TRP A 14 18.94 -3.01 -3.90
CA TRP A 14 19.45 -1.80 -4.55
C TRP A 14 18.86 -1.54 -5.94
N GLN A 15 18.57 -2.59 -6.72
CA GLN A 15 17.87 -2.46 -8.02
C GLN A 15 16.44 -1.93 -7.85
N ILE A 16 15.75 -2.38 -6.79
CA ILE A 16 14.37 -1.95 -6.49
C ILE A 16 14.33 -0.48 -6.04
N TYR A 17 15.37 0.01 -5.34
CA TYR A 17 15.40 1.38 -4.82
C TYR A 17 15.64 2.43 -5.92
N SER A 18 16.53 2.15 -6.88
CA SER A 18 16.84 3.07 -7.99
C SER A 18 15.66 3.27 -8.95
N GLU A 19 14.71 2.33 -9.00
CA GLU A 19 13.55 2.39 -9.88
C GLU A 19 12.42 3.28 -9.30
N THR A 20 12.38 3.50 -7.99
CA THR A 20 11.29 4.23 -7.30
C THR A 20 11.45 5.75 -7.20
N LEU A 21 12.56 6.33 -7.65
CA LEU A 21 12.80 7.78 -7.70
C LEU A 21 12.46 8.39 -9.07
N GLN A 22 11.42 7.88 -9.73
CA GLN A 22 10.97 8.37 -11.03
C GLN A 22 10.24 9.73 -10.90
N PRO A 23 10.58 10.74 -11.75
CA PRO A 23 9.96 12.07 -11.76
C PRO A 23 8.45 12.12 -12.08
N ASP A 24 7.85 11.02 -12.59
CA ASP A 24 6.42 10.91 -12.90
C ASP A 24 5.60 10.32 -11.72
N ALA A 25 6.12 10.45 -10.50
CA ALA A 25 5.42 10.01 -9.31
C ALA A 25 4.05 10.73 -9.19
N PRO A 26 2.95 9.98 -8.99
CA PRO A 26 1.64 10.59 -8.84
C PRO A 26 1.63 11.59 -7.69
N GLY A 27 1.13 12.80 -7.91
CA GLY A 27 0.99 13.80 -6.86
C GLY A 27 0.15 13.28 -5.68
N LEU A 28 0.42 13.80 -4.47
CA LEU A 28 -0.25 13.35 -3.22
C LEU A 28 -1.78 13.33 -3.36
N TRP A 29 -2.35 14.36 -3.99
CA TRP A 29 -3.78 14.47 -4.21
C TRP A 29 -4.35 13.39 -5.14
N THR A 30 -3.60 13.02 -6.17
CA THR A 30 -3.94 11.91 -7.08
C THR A 30 -3.94 10.59 -6.33
N ARG A 31 -2.96 10.38 -5.44
CA ARG A 31 -2.88 9.18 -4.57
C ARG A 31 -4.08 9.12 -3.63
N MET A 32 -4.39 10.22 -2.94
CA MET A 32 -5.54 10.32 -2.04
C MET A 32 -6.86 9.95 -2.74
N ARG A 33 -7.10 10.49 -3.94
CA ARG A 33 -8.30 10.14 -4.75
C ARG A 33 -8.26 8.73 -5.33
N ALA A 34 -7.11 8.08 -5.36
CA ALA A 34 -6.96 6.71 -5.84
C ALA A 34 -7.24 5.67 -4.78
N VAL A 35 -7.13 6.01 -3.49
CA VAL A 35 -7.40 5.11 -2.36
C VAL A 35 -8.72 4.32 -2.53
N PRO A 36 -9.91 4.92 -2.71
CA PRO A 36 -11.15 4.15 -2.80
C PRO A 36 -11.19 3.20 -4.02
N ARG A 37 -10.56 3.61 -5.14
CA ARG A 37 -10.47 2.81 -6.36
C ARG A 37 -9.50 1.65 -6.20
N MET A 38 -8.37 1.89 -5.54
CA MET A 38 -7.39 0.88 -5.16
C MET A 38 -8.04 -0.18 -4.27
N LEU A 39 -8.71 0.22 -3.20
CA LEU A 39 -9.38 -0.70 -2.28
C LEU A 39 -10.40 -1.58 -3.04
N LYS A 40 -11.22 -0.98 -3.90
CA LYS A 40 -12.17 -1.70 -4.75
C LYS A 40 -11.49 -2.68 -5.72
N ALA A 41 -10.34 -2.31 -6.28
CA ALA A 41 -9.58 -3.17 -7.20
C ALA A 41 -8.92 -4.36 -6.49
N VAL A 42 -8.41 -4.17 -5.26
CA VAL A 42 -7.89 -5.27 -4.42
C VAL A 42 -9.02 -6.20 -4.02
N LEU A 43 -10.16 -5.67 -3.55
CA LEU A 43 -11.34 -6.47 -3.18
C LEU A 43 -11.90 -7.31 -4.33
N ARG A 44 -11.77 -6.80 -5.56
CA ARG A 44 -12.16 -7.51 -6.80
C ARG A 44 -11.09 -8.45 -7.34
N GLY A 45 -9.92 -8.54 -6.70
CA GLY A 45 -8.78 -9.33 -7.18
C GLY A 45 -8.13 -8.82 -8.46
N GLN A 46 -8.48 -7.60 -8.91
CA GLN A 46 -7.96 -7.00 -10.14
C GLN A 46 -6.56 -6.41 -9.94
N TYR A 47 -6.27 -5.95 -8.72
CA TYR A 47 -4.97 -5.44 -8.33
C TYR A 47 -4.30 -6.41 -7.35
N LYS A 48 -3.16 -7.00 -7.78
CA LYS A 48 -2.35 -7.94 -6.97
C LYS A 48 -1.13 -7.31 -6.31
N GLY A 49 -0.95 -5.99 -6.45
CA GLY A 49 0.16 -5.26 -5.81
C GLY A 49 0.00 -5.08 -4.30
N MET A 50 -1.09 -5.57 -3.71
CA MET A 50 -1.33 -5.57 -2.27
C MET A 50 -1.93 -6.92 -1.85
N SER A 51 -1.40 -7.51 -0.78
CA SER A 51 -1.96 -8.73 -0.20
C SER A 51 -3.27 -8.46 0.54
N PHE A 52 -4.16 -9.44 0.62
CA PHE A 52 -5.39 -9.33 1.43
C PHE A 52 -5.11 -9.07 2.92
N GLY A 53 -3.99 -9.59 3.46
CA GLY A 53 -3.57 -9.31 4.83
C GLY A 53 -3.19 -7.84 5.03
N THR A 54 -2.44 -7.26 4.10
CA THR A 54 -2.10 -5.83 4.10
C THR A 54 -3.35 -4.96 3.95
N LEU A 55 -4.29 -5.36 3.08
CA LEU A 55 -5.59 -4.69 2.95
C LEU A 55 -6.38 -4.74 4.27
N GLY A 56 -6.40 -5.89 4.94
CA GLY A 56 -7.05 -6.06 6.24
C GLY A 56 -6.45 -5.17 7.32
N LEU A 57 -5.12 -5.06 7.40
CA LEU A 57 -4.44 -4.16 8.34
C LEU A 57 -4.74 -2.68 8.04
N LEU A 58 -4.74 -2.29 6.76
CA LEU A 58 -5.13 -0.93 6.37
C LEU A 58 -6.60 -0.64 6.67
N ALA A 59 -7.50 -1.61 6.44
CA ALA A 59 -8.91 -1.47 6.76
C ALA A 59 -9.14 -1.34 8.28
N LEU A 60 -8.48 -2.18 9.08
CA LEU A 60 -8.54 -2.12 10.54
C LEU A 60 -7.99 -0.79 11.08
N GLY A 61 -6.88 -0.31 10.52
CA GLY A 61 -6.33 1.01 10.82
C GLY A 61 -7.25 2.17 10.40
N LEU A 62 -7.94 2.05 9.26
CA LEU A 62 -8.89 3.06 8.81
C LEU A 62 -10.15 3.08 9.70
N VAL A 63 -10.65 1.91 10.09
CA VAL A 63 -11.76 1.77 11.06
C VAL A 63 -11.38 2.42 12.39
N TYR A 64 -10.15 2.22 12.86
CA TYR A 64 -9.62 2.89 14.05
C TYR A 64 -9.59 4.43 13.92
N ILE A 65 -9.23 4.95 12.75
CA ILE A 65 -9.21 6.40 12.47
C ILE A 65 -10.62 7.00 12.30
N VAL A 66 -11.55 6.25 11.68
CA VAL A 66 -12.92 6.72 11.39
C VAL A 66 -13.83 6.59 12.60
N SER A 67 -13.62 5.57 13.43
CA SER A 67 -14.28 5.43 14.73
C SER A 67 -13.25 5.26 15.86
N PRO A 68 -12.58 6.35 16.27
CA PRO A 68 -11.89 6.39 17.55
C PRO A 68 -12.88 6.54 18.73
N ILE A 69 -14.19 6.64 18.46
CA ILE A 69 -15.17 7.26 19.36
C ILE A 69 -16.19 6.28 19.95
N ASP A 70 -16.49 5.15 19.30
CA ASP A 70 -17.62 4.30 19.75
C ASP A 70 -17.32 3.45 21.01
N ALA A 71 -16.11 3.57 21.58
CA ALA A 71 -15.72 2.97 22.86
C ALA A 71 -15.27 4.01 23.92
N ILE A 72 -15.36 5.31 23.61
CA ILE A 72 -14.95 6.41 24.51
C ILE A 72 -16.12 7.33 24.86
N PRO A 73 -17.25 6.83 25.39
CA PRO A 73 -17.97 7.58 26.40
C PRO A 73 -17.67 6.88 27.73
N ASP A 74 -16.59 7.28 28.41
CA ASP A 74 -16.61 7.54 29.88
C ASP A 74 -15.26 7.60 30.60
N MET A 75 -14.10 7.28 30.00
CA MET A 75 -12.86 7.27 30.80
C MET A 75 -11.64 7.79 30.00
N ILE A 76 -10.84 8.64 30.67
CA ILE A 76 -9.43 9.00 30.41
C ILE A 76 -9.25 10.41 29.78
N PRO A 77 -8.99 11.45 30.61
CA PRO A 77 -8.75 12.80 30.11
C PRO A 77 -7.30 13.10 29.66
N ILE A 78 -6.26 12.31 30.04
CA ILE A 78 -4.84 12.73 29.83
C ILE A 78 -3.82 11.57 29.63
N ALA A 79 -4.17 10.45 29.01
CA ALA A 79 -3.18 9.38 28.74
C ALA A 79 -3.45 8.71 27.39
N GLY A 80 -2.60 8.94 26.37
CA GLY A 80 -2.69 8.17 25.11
C GLY A 80 -2.10 8.78 23.84
N ILE A 81 -1.69 10.05 23.82
CA ILE A 81 -1.42 10.77 22.55
C ILE A 81 -0.17 10.25 21.79
N ALA A 82 0.79 9.64 22.47
CA ALA A 82 2.10 9.31 21.88
C ALA A 82 2.16 7.96 21.13
N ASP A 83 1.45 6.93 21.56
CA ASP A 83 1.55 5.57 20.99
C ASP A 83 0.69 5.41 19.72
N ASP A 84 -0.51 6.01 19.72
CA ASP A 84 -1.48 5.88 18.61
C ASP A 84 -1.17 6.76 17.39
N THR A 85 -0.56 7.93 17.60
CA THR A 85 -0.23 8.87 16.51
C THR A 85 0.85 8.29 15.57
N GLY A 86 1.82 7.55 16.12
CA GLY A 86 2.85 6.88 15.34
C GLY A 86 2.27 5.80 14.43
N LEU A 87 1.33 5.00 14.96
CA LEU A 87 0.61 4.00 14.18
C LEU A 87 -0.23 4.63 13.06
N ALA A 88 -0.96 5.71 13.36
CA ALA A 88 -1.77 6.41 12.37
C ALA A 88 -0.92 7.03 11.24
N LEU A 89 0.21 7.67 11.58
CA LEU A 89 1.15 8.22 10.61
C LEU A 89 1.79 7.12 9.75
N TRP A 90 2.16 5.99 10.36
CA TRP A 90 2.69 4.84 9.64
C TRP A 90 1.65 4.26 8.67
N LEU A 91 0.41 4.05 9.11
CA LEU A 91 -0.69 3.59 8.26
C LEU A 91 -0.93 4.57 7.09
N ALA A 92 -0.94 5.87 7.35
CA ALA A 92 -1.11 6.89 6.32
C ALA A 92 0.04 6.84 5.30
N ALA A 93 1.29 6.69 5.75
CA ALA A 93 2.45 6.58 4.86
C ALA A 93 2.37 5.32 3.97
N VAL A 94 2.01 4.17 4.54
CA VAL A 94 1.81 2.91 3.81
C VAL A 94 0.69 3.05 2.77
N LEU A 95 -0.42 3.70 3.15
CA LEU A 95 -1.56 3.91 2.27
C LEU A 95 -1.22 4.83 1.10
N VAL A 96 -0.55 5.95 1.36
CA VAL A 96 -0.12 6.90 0.32
C VAL A 96 0.90 6.26 -0.62
N ARG A 97 1.83 5.45 -0.11
CA ARG A 97 2.78 4.70 -0.95
C ARG A 97 2.03 3.72 -1.86
N SER A 98 1.17 2.89 -1.28
CA SER A 98 0.39 1.87 -2.02
C SER A 98 -0.53 2.49 -3.08
N ALA A 99 -1.12 3.64 -2.78
CA ALA A 99 -1.95 4.38 -3.74
C ALA A 99 -1.12 4.96 -4.89
N GLY A 100 0.15 5.31 -4.66
CA GLY A 100 1.09 5.64 -5.72
C GLY A 100 1.32 4.47 -6.66
N ASP A 101 1.67 3.30 -6.11
CA ASP A 101 1.89 2.06 -6.87
C ASP A 101 0.64 1.67 -7.68
N PHE A 102 -0.54 1.81 -7.08
CA PHE A 102 -1.81 1.57 -7.76
C PHE A 102 -2.06 2.54 -8.92
N VAL A 103 -1.77 3.83 -8.77
CA VAL A 103 -1.95 4.80 -9.86
C VAL A 103 -0.99 4.49 -11.01
N THR A 104 0.25 4.11 -10.71
CA THR A 104 1.22 3.69 -11.73
C THR A 104 0.71 2.46 -12.49
N TRP A 105 0.19 1.44 -11.78
CA TRP A 105 -0.44 0.27 -12.40
C TRP A 105 -1.67 0.64 -13.24
N GLU A 106 -2.51 1.55 -12.75
CA GLU A 106 -3.72 1.98 -13.45
C GLU A 106 -3.39 2.73 -14.75
N ARG A 107 -2.34 3.55 -14.74
CA ARG A 107 -1.82 4.27 -15.92
C ARG A 107 -1.12 3.36 -16.92
N GLY A 108 -0.40 2.35 -16.44
CA GLY A 108 0.31 1.36 -17.28
C GLY A 108 -0.61 0.41 -18.05
N GLY A 109 -1.92 0.54 -17.88
CA GLY A 109 -2.92 -0.34 -18.48
C GLY A 109 -3.18 -1.55 -17.61
N ARG A 110 -4.45 -1.80 -17.29
CA ARG A 110 -4.85 -3.07 -16.68
C ARG A 110 -4.42 -4.17 -17.66
N PRO A 111 -3.68 -5.21 -17.24
CA PRO A 111 -3.38 -6.34 -18.11
C PRO A 111 -4.70 -6.87 -18.64
N THR A 112 -5.02 -6.50 -19.87
CA THR A 112 -6.26 -6.90 -20.50
C THR A 112 -5.89 -8.23 -21.11
N VAL A 113 -6.29 -9.32 -20.46
CA VAL A 113 -6.14 -10.64 -21.05
C VAL A 113 -6.96 -10.62 -22.32
N ILE A 114 -6.31 -10.43 -23.47
CA ILE A 114 -6.93 -10.63 -24.77
C ILE A 114 -7.09 -12.13 -24.91
N VAL A 115 -8.27 -12.62 -24.53
CA VAL A 115 -8.67 -14.00 -24.78
C VAL A 115 -8.92 -14.10 -26.28
N GLY A 116 -7.95 -14.60 -27.06
CA GLY A 116 -8.24 -14.85 -28.47
C GLY A 116 -7.11 -15.08 -29.48
N GLU A 117 -5.82 -14.89 -29.19
CA GLU A 117 -4.78 -15.22 -30.19
C GLU A 117 -4.16 -16.61 -29.93
N PRO A 118 -4.37 -17.59 -30.82
CA PRO A 118 -3.48 -18.75 -30.90
C PRO A 118 -2.10 -18.25 -31.33
N VAL A 119 -1.08 -18.64 -30.58
CA VAL A 119 0.31 -18.50 -30.99
C VAL A 119 0.54 -19.55 -32.07
N ASP A 120 0.51 -19.14 -33.35
CA ASP A 120 1.04 -19.92 -34.48
C ASP A 120 2.55 -19.65 -34.66
#